data_AF-A0A4Z0V9J3-F1
#
_entry.id   AF-A0A4Z0V9J3-F1
#
_cell.length_a   1.000
_cell.length_b   1.000
_cell.length_c   1.000
_cell.angle_alpha   90.00
_cell.angle_beta   90.00
_cell.angle_gamma   90.00
#
_symmetry.space_group_name_H-M   'P 1'
#
loop_
_entity.id
_entity.type
_entity.pdbx_description
1 polymer ?
#
loop_
_entity_poly.entity_id
_entity_poly.type
_entity_poly.pdbx_seq_one_letter_code
_entity_poly.pdbx_strand_id
1 'polypeptide(L)'
;MTYHLSSNAILSTVHALAALQALSCSDDERAVLAPVLCRQRSGVLALMIRNAFAEVMLKLGPLVRDTSLDGEAGDTAVGFTEADAAPDADMWAELLTPESFTTTRHGIVRRAIEQCVAFTALSTWCAASASEGAVPVSENFASLASGWHRTVMSALSPDIYPAIRHEG
;
A
#
# COMPACT_ATOMS: atom_id res chain seq x y z
N MET A 1 11.48 -13.68 4.41
CA MET A 1 11.34 -13.56 2.94
C MET A 1 11.27 -12.09 2.58
N THR A 2 12.03 -11.64 1.58
CA THR A 2 12.03 -10.24 1.15
C THR A 2 11.04 -10.01 0.01
N TYR A 3 10.18 -9.01 0.17
CA TYR A 3 9.20 -8.60 -0.82
C TYR A 3 9.57 -7.23 -1.39
N HIS A 4 9.93 -7.19 -2.68
CA HIS A 4 10.20 -5.95 -3.41
C HIS A 4 8.92 -5.42 -4.07
N LEU A 5 8.65 -4.14 -3.84
CA LEU A 5 7.47 -3.43 -4.27
C LEU A 5 7.87 -2.23 -5.14
N SER A 6 7.45 -2.28 -6.40
CA SER A 6 7.64 -1.17 -7.32
C SER A 6 6.63 -0.06 -7.01
N SER A 7 7.15 1.13 -6.66
CA SER A 7 6.33 2.34 -6.52
C SER A 7 5.55 2.66 -7.80
N ASN A 8 6.14 2.46 -8.99
CA ASN A 8 5.45 2.57 -10.29
C ASN A 8 4.26 1.62 -10.46
N ALA A 9 4.40 0.36 -10.04
CA ALA A 9 3.30 -0.62 -10.09
C ALA A 9 2.17 -0.23 -9.12
N ILE A 10 2.52 0.28 -7.94
CA ILE A 10 1.55 0.77 -6.96
C ILE A 10 0.87 2.05 -7.46
N LEU A 11 1.61 2.99 -8.05
CA LEU A 11 1.07 4.21 -8.65
C LEU A 11 0.06 3.89 -9.77
N SER A 12 0.40 2.95 -10.64
CA SER A 12 -0.52 2.46 -11.68
C SER A 12 -1.80 1.88 -11.08
N THR A 13 -1.65 1.14 -9.96
CA THR A 13 -2.78 0.60 -9.20
C THR A 13 -3.63 1.72 -8.59
N VAL A 14 -3.01 2.74 -7.99
CA VAL A 14 -3.68 3.91 -7.41
C VAL A 14 -4.52 4.63 -8.46
N HIS A 15 -3.97 4.90 -9.65
CA HIS A 15 -4.72 5.51 -10.75
C HIS A 15 -5.90 4.65 -11.19
N ALA A 16 -5.71 3.33 -11.32
CA ALA A 16 -6.78 2.41 -11.73
C ALA A 16 -7.92 2.36 -10.69
N LEU A 17 -7.58 2.28 -9.40
CA LEU A 17 -8.55 2.25 -8.30
C LEU A 17 -9.31 3.57 -8.20
N ALA A 18 -8.62 4.71 -8.31
CA ALA A 18 -9.25 6.03 -8.33
C ALA A 18 -10.20 6.17 -9.53
N ALA A 19 -9.81 5.67 -10.71
CA ALA A 19 -10.66 5.72 -11.90
C ALA A 19 -11.93 4.88 -11.72
N LEU A 20 -11.79 3.66 -11.17
CA LEU A 20 -12.94 2.79 -10.88
C LEU A 20 -13.90 3.44 -9.87
N GLN A 21 -13.38 4.02 -8.79
CA GLN A 21 -14.19 4.71 -7.80
C GLN A 21 -14.89 5.94 -8.39
N ALA A 22 -14.21 6.72 -9.22
CA ALA A 22 -14.75 7.92 -9.87
C ALA A 22 -15.95 7.64 -10.80
N LEU A 23 -16.07 6.42 -11.34
CA LEU A 23 -17.21 5.98 -12.16
C LEU A 23 -18.47 5.73 -11.34
N SER A 24 -18.33 5.34 -10.07
CA SER A 24 -19.45 5.03 -9.17
C SER A 24 -19.84 6.18 -8.23
N CYS A 25 -19.01 7.23 -8.18
CA CYS A 25 -19.13 8.35 -7.24
C CYS A 25 -20.06 9.48 -7.73
N SER A 26 -20.57 10.24 -6.76
CA SER A 26 -21.23 11.53 -7.03
C SER A 26 -20.23 12.55 -7.61
N ASP A 27 -20.72 13.69 -8.11
CA ASP A 27 -19.84 14.72 -8.68
C ASP A 27 -18.89 15.32 -7.63
N ASP A 28 -19.35 15.49 -6.39
CA ASP A 28 -18.53 15.99 -5.28
C ASP A 28 -17.43 15.00 -4.90
N GLU A 29 -17.75 13.71 -4.81
CA GLU A 29 -16.78 12.64 -4.55
C GLU A 29 -15.80 12.48 -5.72
N ARG A 30 -16.27 12.62 -6.96
CA ARG A 30 -15.43 12.58 -8.16
C ARG A 30 -14.44 13.74 -8.19
N ALA A 31 -14.84 14.92 -7.72
CA ALA A 31 -13.96 16.08 -7.63
C ALA A 31 -12.77 15.84 -6.68
N VAL A 32 -12.94 15.04 -5.62
CA VAL A 32 -11.85 14.62 -4.72
C VAL A 32 -10.79 13.79 -5.45
N LEU A 33 -11.22 12.94 -6.38
CA LEU A 33 -10.37 12.00 -7.11
C LEU A 33 -9.76 12.59 -8.38
N ALA A 34 -10.34 13.66 -8.94
CA ALA A 34 -9.84 14.29 -10.15
C ALA A 34 -8.33 14.65 -10.09
N PRO A 35 -7.79 15.19 -8.98
CA PRO A 35 -6.35 15.36 -8.79
C PRO A 35 -5.51 14.08 -8.91
N VAL A 36 -6.01 12.96 -8.40
CA VAL A 36 -5.32 11.66 -8.44
C VAL A 36 -5.27 11.13 -9.88
N LEU A 37 -6.26 11.44 -10.70
CA LEU A 37 -6.30 11.06 -12.11
C LEU A 37 -5.40 11.93 -12.99
N CYS A 38 -4.91 13.06 -12.48
CA CYS A 38 -3.97 13.91 -13.18
C CYS A 38 -2.55 13.34 -13.10
N ARG A 39 -2.06 12.76 -14.21
CA ARG A 39 -0.71 12.16 -14.30
C ARG A 39 0.44 13.14 -14.03
N GLN A 40 0.20 14.45 -14.12
CA GLN A 40 1.20 15.48 -13.81
C GLN A 40 1.48 15.60 -12.30
N ARG A 41 0.65 14.98 -11.43
CA ARG A 41 0.81 14.99 -9.96
C ARG A 41 1.45 13.70 -9.42
N SER A 42 2.16 12.96 -10.26
CA SER A 42 2.80 11.69 -9.88
C SER A 42 3.76 11.82 -8.71
N GLY A 43 4.45 12.96 -8.56
CA GLY A 43 5.41 13.18 -7.48
C GLY A 43 4.79 13.15 -6.07
N VAL A 44 3.67 13.85 -5.89
CA VAL A 44 2.95 13.84 -4.60
C VAL A 44 2.33 12.48 -4.32
N LEU A 45 1.82 11.78 -5.34
CA LEU A 45 1.30 10.43 -5.18
C LEU A 45 2.40 9.43 -4.82
N ALA A 46 3.60 9.57 -5.37
CA ALA A 46 4.75 8.75 -4.99
C ALA A 46 5.12 8.93 -3.51
N LEU A 47 5.11 10.16 -3.00
CA LEU A 47 5.29 10.43 -1.57
C LEU A 47 4.20 9.77 -0.71
N MET A 48 2.93 9.89 -1.12
CA MET A 48 1.81 9.25 -0.42
C MET A 48 1.94 7.73 -0.40
N ILE A 49 2.44 7.12 -1.48
CA ILE A 49 2.71 5.68 -1.57
C ILE A 49 3.82 5.28 -0.58
N ARG A 50 4.91 6.05 -0.47
CA ARG A 50 5.99 5.77 0.49
C ARG A 50 5.48 5.87 1.94
N ASN A 51 4.74 6.92 2.26
CA ASN A 51 4.13 7.07 3.59
C ASN A 51 3.14 5.94 3.90
N ALA A 52 2.31 5.56 2.93
CA ALA A 52 1.38 4.45 3.07
C ALA A 52 2.11 3.11 3.25
N PHE A 53 3.23 2.88 2.55
CA PHE A 53 4.06 1.71 2.76
C PHE A 53 4.60 1.63 4.20
N ALA A 54 5.17 2.74 4.70
CA ALA A 54 5.64 2.82 6.09
C ALA A 54 4.51 2.50 7.09
N GLU A 55 3.33 3.08 6.88
CA GLU A 55 2.16 2.82 7.72
C GLU A 55 1.72 1.35 7.68
N VAL A 56 1.69 0.73 6.50
CA VAL A 56 1.35 -0.68 6.36
C VAL A 56 2.37 -1.57 7.06
N MET A 57 3.68 -1.28 6.93
CA MET A 57 4.72 -2.04 7.64
C MET A 57 4.57 -1.89 9.16
N LEU A 58 4.30 -0.69 9.67
CA LEU A 58 4.01 -0.45 11.09
C LEU A 58 2.79 -1.26 11.56
N LYS A 59 1.74 -1.35 10.73
CA LYS A 59 0.53 -2.14 11.02
C LYS A 59 0.77 -3.65 10.98
N LEU A 60 1.77 -4.14 10.24
CA LEU A 60 2.17 -5.55 10.27
C LEU A 60 3.00 -5.89 11.51
N GLY A 61 3.63 -4.87 12.12
CA GLY A 61 4.26 -4.94 13.43
C GLY A 61 5.29 -6.08 13.54
N PRO A 62 5.08 -7.07 14.43
CA PRO A 62 6.08 -8.10 14.72
C PRO A 62 6.39 -9.03 13.53
N LEU A 63 5.60 -8.99 12.46
CA LEU A 63 5.85 -9.78 11.26
C LEU A 63 6.94 -9.18 10.37
N VAL A 64 7.31 -7.91 10.56
CA VAL A 64 8.37 -7.22 9.81
C VAL A 64 9.70 -7.41 10.54
N ARG A 65 10.69 -7.99 9.87
CA ARG A 65 12.07 -8.13 10.39
C ARG A 65 12.91 -6.92 10.04
N ASP A 66 12.77 -6.45 8.82
CA ASP A 66 13.50 -5.31 8.28
C ASP A 66 12.68 -4.69 7.14
N THR A 67 12.92 -3.42 6.84
CA THR A 67 12.24 -2.70 5.78
C THR A 67 13.10 -1.54 5.30
N SER A 68 12.95 -1.20 4.02
CA SER A 68 13.59 -0.03 3.45
C SER A 68 12.63 0.73 2.55
N LEU A 69 12.70 2.04 2.69
CA LEU A 69 12.17 3.01 1.76
C LEU A 69 13.35 3.54 0.95
N ASP A 70 13.33 3.36 -0.36
CA ASP A 70 14.36 3.93 -1.23
C ASP A 70 14.54 5.44 -0.93
N GLY A 71 15.77 5.85 -0.62
CA GLY A 71 16.11 7.19 -0.14
C GLY A 71 16.70 7.29 1.27
N GLU A 72 16.84 6.22 2.05
CA GLU A 72 17.54 6.26 3.36
C GLU A 72 19.08 6.38 3.27
N ALA A 73 19.61 6.70 2.08
CA ALA A 73 21.03 6.99 1.91
C ALA A 73 21.38 8.39 2.48
N GLY A 74 21.46 8.47 3.81
CA GLY A 74 22.43 9.29 4.55
C GLY A 74 22.47 10.81 4.35
N ASP A 75 21.57 11.44 3.58
CA ASP A 75 21.56 12.89 3.43
C ASP A 75 20.49 13.51 4.32
N THR A 76 20.94 14.27 5.30
CA THR A 76 20.15 14.96 6.34
C THR A 76 19.33 16.14 5.81
N ALA A 77 18.96 16.11 4.52
CA ALA A 77 18.20 17.14 3.88
C ALA A 77 16.72 17.03 4.29
N VAL A 78 16.34 17.83 5.29
CA VAL A 78 14.95 18.09 5.65
C VAL A 78 14.30 18.85 4.50
N GLY A 79 13.76 18.13 3.52
CA GLY A 79 13.02 18.71 2.40
C GLY A 79 12.82 17.71 1.29
N PHE A 80 11.60 17.18 1.16
CA PHE A 80 11.20 16.39 0.01
C PHE A 80 11.09 17.33 -1.20
N THR A 81 11.98 17.22 -2.17
CA THR A 81 11.87 17.94 -3.45
C THR A 81 11.13 17.08 -4.46
N GLU A 82 10.44 17.68 -5.44
CA GLU A 82 9.80 16.91 -6.54
C GLU A 82 10.80 16.03 -7.31
N ALA A 83 12.10 16.35 -7.25
CA ALA A 83 13.17 15.53 -7.81
C ALA A 83 13.43 14.22 -7.02
N ASP A 84 13.10 14.17 -5.72
CA ASP A 84 13.21 12.98 -4.86
C ASP A 84 12.05 11.99 -5.07
N ALA A 85 11.02 12.44 -5.79
CA ALA A 85 9.90 11.62 -6.25
C ALA A 85 10.23 10.83 -7.52
N ALA A 86 11.45 10.28 -7.58
CA ALA A 86 11.83 9.38 -8.65
C ALA A 86 10.79 8.24 -8.75
N PRO A 87 10.22 7.99 -9.94
CA PRO A 87 9.12 7.03 -10.13
C PRO A 87 9.53 5.57 -9.89
N ASP A 88 10.83 5.28 -9.70
CA ASP A 88 11.37 3.94 -9.51
C ASP A 88 11.93 3.71 -8.10
N ALA A 89 11.33 4.31 -7.08
CA ALA A 89 11.66 3.93 -5.70
C ALA A 89 11.37 2.45 -5.47
N ASP A 90 12.40 1.66 -5.14
CA ASP A 90 12.26 0.25 -4.77
C ASP A 90 12.06 0.14 -3.25
N MET A 91 10.82 -0.10 -2.85
CA MET A 91 10.49 -0.33 -1.43
C MET A 91 10.54 -1.82 -1.18
N TRP A 92 11.15 -2.23 -0.07
CA TRP A 92 11.18 -3.65 0.28
C TRP A 92 10.94 -3.86 1.76
N ALA A 93 10.36 -5.02 2.07
CA ALA A 93 10.17 -5.49 3.44
C ALA A 93 10.59 -6.95 3.56
N GLU A 94 11.39 -7.27 4.58
CA GLU A 94 11.62 -8.63 5.01
C GLU A 94 10.54 -9.04 6.02
N LEU A 95 9.72 -10.01 5.64
CA LEU A 95 8.65 -10.53 6.49
C LEU A 95 8.98 -11.93 7.01
N LEU A 96 8.54 -12.20 8.24
CA LEU A 96 8.45 -13.54 8.80
C LEU A 96 7.40 -14.33 8.01
N THR A 97 7.82 -15.47 7.47
CA THR A 97 6.96 -16.37 6.71
C THR A 97 6.95 -17.76 7.34
N PRO A 98 5.79 -18.41 7.49
CA PRO A 98 5.71 -19.81 7.90
C PRO A 98 6.53 -20.74 7.01
N GLU A 99 7.06 -21.83 7.58
CA GLU A 99 7.86 -22.83 6.85
C GLU A 99 7.07 -23.53 5.73
N SER A 100 5.74 -23.57 5.84
CA SER A 100 4.82 -24.19 4.87
C SER A 100 4.46 -23.30 3.66
N PHE A 101 5.17 -22.18 3.46
CA PHE A 101 4.89 -21.26 2.36
C PHE A 101 5.20 -21.86 0.99
N THR A 102 4.19 -21.87 0.12
CA THR A 102 4.36 -22.22 -1.29
C THR A 102 4.68 -20.98 -2.12
N THR A 103 5.30 -21.15 -3.28
CA THR A 103 5.59 -20.06 -4.24
C THR A 103 4.35 -19.23 -4.59
N THR A 104 3.19 -19.88 -4.71
CA THR A 104 1.91 -19.21 -4.98
C THR A 104 1.46 -18.28 -3.85
N ARG A 105 1.72 -18.64 -2.58
CA ARG A 105 1.37 -17.80 -1.42
C ARG A 105 2.22 -16.53 -1.36
N HIS A 106 3.48 -16.58 -1.76
CA HIS A 106 4.32 -15.39 -1.87
C HIS A 106 3.76 -14.37 -2.86
N GLY A 107 3.23 -14.83 -3.99
CA GLY A 107 2.55 -13.95 -4.96
C GLY A 107 1.31 -13.26 -4.37
N ILE A 108 0.52 -13.99 -3.58
CA ILE A 108 -0.66 -13.44 -2.88
C ILE A 108 -0.24 -12.40 -1.84
N VAL A 109 0.77 -12.70 -1.01
CA VAL A 109 1.27 -11.76 0.01
C VAL A 109 1.77 -10.48 -0.64
N ARG A 110 2.62 -10.59 -1.67
CA ARG A 110 3.12 -9.43 -2.41
C ARG A 110 1.97 -8.57 -2.92
N ARG A 111 1.01 -9.18 -3.63
CA ARG A 111 -0.13 -8.46 -4.20
C ARG A 111 -1.01 -7.82 -3.12
N ALA A 112 -1.25 -8.53 -2.02
CA ALA A 112 -2.06 -8.03 -0.92
C ALA A 112 -1.39 -6.81 -0.25
N ILE A 113 -0.06 -6.81 -0.12
CA ILE A 113 0.68 -5.64 0.38
C ILE A 113 0.56 -4.48 -0.61
N GLU A 114 0.78 -4.70 -1.92
CA GLU A 114 0.61 -3.65 -2.94
C GLU A 114 -0.79 -3.01 -2.89
N GLN A 115 -1.83 -3.83 -2.76
CA GLN A 115 -3.21 -3.36 -2.63
C GLN A 115 -3.42 -2.57 -1.34
N CYS A 116 -2.95 -3.11 -0.20
CA CYS A 116 -3.05 -2.44 1.09
C CYS A 116 -2.41 -1.05 1.03
N VAL A 117 -1.20 -0.94 0.48
CA VAL A 117 -0.50 0.33 0.30
C VAL A 117 -1.26 1.28 -0.62
N ALA A 118 -1.75 0.80 -1.78
CA ALA A 118 -2.50 1.64 -2.71
C ALA A 118 -3.78 2.22 -2.08
N PHE A 119 -4.55 1.40 -1.35
CA PHE A 119 -5.76 1.86 -0.67
C PHE A 119 -5.47 2.79 0.50
N THR A 120 -4.41 2.53 1.29
CA THR A 120 -3.96 3.45 2.33
C THR A 120 -3.56 4.80 1.74
N ALA A 121 -2.78 4.83 0.65
CA ALA A 121 -2.39 6.06 -0.01
C ALA A 121 -3.60 6.88 -0.52
N LEU A 122 -4.59 6.19 -1.10
CA LEU A 122 -5.84 6.83 -1.55
C LEU A 122 -6.69 7.35 -0.40
N SER A 123 -6.80 6.59 0.70
CA SER A 123 -7.51 7.03 1.90
C SER A 123 -6.86 8.28 2.48
N THR A 124 -5.54 8.29 2.67
CA THR A 124 -4.81 9.46 3.18
C THR A 124 -4.92 10.66 2.25
N TRP A 125 -4.85 10.45 0.92
CA TRP A 125 -5.10 11.50 -0.05
C TRP A 125 -6.48 12.14 0.12
N CYS A 126 -7.53 11.30 0.19
CA CYS A 126 -8.90 11.78 0.34
C CYS A 126 -9.08 12.48 1.69
N ALA A 127 -8.56 11.92 2.78
CA ALA A 127 -8.62 12.53 4.12
C ALA A 127 -7.96 13.92 4.18
N ALA A 128 -6.92 14.17 3.37
CA ALA A 128 -6.25 15.46 3.28
C ALA A 128 -7.01 16.50 2.41
N SER A 129 -8.08 16.08 1.72
CA SER A 129 -8.89 16.97 0.89
C SER A 129 -9.87 17.80 1.73
N ALA A 130 -9.99 19.09 1.42
CA ALA A 130 -10.95 20.00 2.06
C ALA A 130 -12.38 19.91 1.47
N SER A 131 -12.64 18.95 0.57
CA SER A 131 -13.93 18.79 -0.12
C SER A 131 -14.95 18.03 0.75
N GLU A 132 -16.22 18.39 0.66
CA GLU A 132 -17.32 17.73 1.40
C GLU A 132 -17.47 16.23 1.04
N GLY A 133 -17.16 15.84 -0.20
CA GLY A 133 -17.18 14.44 -0.63
C GLY A 133 -15.99 13.59 -0.15
N ALA A 134 -15.04 14.19 0.57
CA ALA A 134 -13.76 13.55 0.90
C ALA A 134 -13.87 12.45 1.98
N VAL A 135 -14.69 12.69 3.01
CA VAL A 135 -14.86 11.76 4.14
C VAL A 135 -15.38 10.39 3.68
N PRO A 136 -16.52 10.28 2.97
CA PRO A 136 -17.06 8.96 2.60
C PRO A 136 -16.12 8.19 1.67
N VAL A 137 -15.44 8.87 0.74
CA VAL A 137 -14.47 8.24 -0.17
C VAL A 137 -13.25 7.75 0.59
N SER A 138 -12.75 8.57 1.53
CA SER A 138 -11.62 8.21 2.39
C SER A 138 -11.93 6.98 3.25
N GLU A 139 -13.10 6.95 3.89
CA GLU A 139 -13.55 5.83 4.73
C GLU A 139 -13.72 4.54 3.93
N ASN A 140 -14.25 4.63 2.71
CA ASN A 140 -14.38 3.48 1.83
C ASN A 140 -12.99 2.87 1.50
N PHE A 141 -12.02 3.70 1.13
CA PHE A 141 -10.65 3.22 0.89
C PHE A 141 -9.97 2.71 2.17
N ALA A 142 -10.21 3.33 3.33
CA ALA A 142 -9.70 2.85 4.62
C ALA A 142 -10.26 1.45 4.96
N SER A 143 -11.54 1.22 4.69
CA SER A 143 -12.20 -0.08 4.86
C SER A 143 -11.58 -1.15 3.95
N LEU A 144 -11.37 -0.82 2.67
CA LEU A 144 -10.71 -1.71 1.71
C LEU A 144 -9.25 -2.01 2.10
N ALA A 145 -8.49 -1.00 2.53
CA ALA A 145 -7.13 -1.17 3.05
C ALA A 145 -7.11 -2.13 4.25
N SER A 146 -8.04 -1.98 5.18
CA SER A 146 -8.19 -2.87 6.34
C SER A 146 -8.57 -4.29 5.94
N GLY A 147 -9.34 -4.46 4.87
CA GLY A 147 -9.61 -5.76 4.26
C GLY A 147 -8.33 -6.45 3.78
N TRP A 148 -7.51 -5.73 3.01
CA TRP A 148 -6.24 -6.25 2.49
C TRP A 148 -5.20 -6.49 3.59
N HIS A 149 -5.13 -5.64 4.61
CA HIS A 149 -4.28 -5.89 5.78
C HIS A 149 -4.63 -7.21 6.46
N ARG A 150 -5.93 -7.48 6.68
CA ARG A 150 -6.38 -8.78 7.21
C ARG A 150 -6.01 -9.94 6.29
N THR A 151 -6.06 -9.75 4.96
CA THR A 151 -5.60 -10.77 4.00
C THR A 151 -4.10 -11.05 4.16
N VAL A 152 -3.27 -10.02 4.32
CA VAL A 152 -1.82 -10.19 4.58
C VAL A 152 -1.59 -10.93 5.89
N MET A 153 -2.23 -10.51 6.98
CA MET A 153 -2.12 -11.16 8.28
C MET A 153 -2.55 -12.64 8.22
N SER A 154 -3.68 -12.92 7.57
CA SER A 154 -4.19 -14.29 7.40
C SER A 154 -3.23 -15.16 6.57
N ALA A 155 -2.65 -14.59 5.51
CA ALA A 155 -1.67 -15.30 4.69
C ALA A 155 -0.37 -15.61 5.44
N LEU A 156 0.06 -14.72 6.35
CA LEU A 156 1.30 -14.85 7.12
C LEU A 156 1.12 -15.63 8.45
N SER A 157 -0.11 -15.76 8.96
CA SER A 157 -0.38 -16.51 10.19
C SER A 157 -0.31 -18.03 9.98
N PRO A 158 0.47 -18.77 10.80
CA PRO A 158 0.55 -20.22 10.73
C PRO A 158 -0.72 -20.94 11.23
N ASP A 159 -1.55 -20.30 12.07
CA ASP A 159 -2.66 -20.94 12.80
C ASP A 159 -3.93 -21.23 11.99
N ILE A 160 -3.95 -20.95 10.67
CA ILE A 160 -5.14 -21.18 9.82
C ILE A 160 -5.09 -22.53 9.09
N TYR A 161 -4.01 -23.31 9.21
CA TYR A 161 -3.98 -24.67 8.69
C TYR A 161 -3.65 -25.69 9.80
N PRO A 162 -4.47 -26.74 9.98
CA PRO A 162 -4.09 -27.82 10.87
C PRO A 162 -2.78 -28.39 10.33
N ALA A 163 -1.73 -28.32 11.13
CA ALA A 163 -0.59 -29.18 10.95
C ALA A 163 -1.16 -30.60 10.98
N ILE A 164 -1.27 -31.25 9.83
CA ILE A 164 -1.39 -32.70 9.79
C ILE A 164 -0.06 -33.18 10.36
N ARG A 165 -0.04 -33.40 11.68
CA ARG A 165 1.00 -34.19 12.31
C ARG A 165 0.92 -35.55 11.65
N HIS A 166 1.87 -35.85 10.78
CA HIS A 166 2.22 -37.23 10.53
C HIS A 166 2.87 -37.73 11.82
N GLU A 167 2.06 -38.31 12.69
CA GLU A 167 2.56 -39.23 13.71
C GLU A 167 3.13 -40.43 12.94
N GLY A 168 4.45 -40.61 13.06
CA GLY A 168 5.19 -41.81 12.65
C GLY A 168 5.83 -42.42 13.88
#